data_AF-X0YQV9-F1
#
_entry.id   AF-X0YQV9-F1
#
_cell.length_a   1.000
_cell.length_b   1.000
_cell.length_c   1.000
_cell.angle_alpha   90.00
_cell.angle_beta   90.00
_cell.angle_gamma   90.00
#
_symmetry.space_group_name_H-M   'P 1'
#
loop_
_entity.id
_entity.type
_entity.pdbx_description
1 polymer ?
#
loop_
_entity_poly.entity_id
_entity_poly.type
_entity_poly.pdbx_seq_one_letter_code
_entity_poly.pdbx_strand_id
1 'polypeptide(L)'
;EIVGETRFRPASTEQKNYIYGYRNKKDEWCKGIIESRYMETSERREIGDPNKLSVEKANEKLLWWWGPDKKTGERAKREKEAPRDKDGNLIDEIKESGGLVKGDKTSLVKEDLVDEINAWRRENFLIDDKKFEEELGYSGDLEKLSEEDLLKIKDLTKHYHPKSWNGDKGSK
;
A
#
# COMPACT_ATOMS: atom_id res chain seq x y z
N GLU A 1 -7.86 33.77 36.45
CA GLU A 1 -8.18 32.81 35.36
C GLU A 1 -7.87 33.46 34.02
N ILE A 2 -6.94 32.90 33.26
CA ILE A 2 -6.78 33.26 31.85
C ILE A 2 -7.64 32.25 31.10
N VAL A 3 -8.88 32.65 30.79
CA VAL A 3 -9.79 31.86 29.96
C VAL A 3 -9.18 31.82 28.57
N GLY A 4 -8.58 30.68 28.22
CA GLY A 4 -7.90 30.50 26.95
C GLY A 4 -8.85 30.73 25.77
N GLU A 5 -8.68 31.84 25.07
CA GLU A 5 -9.24 32.02 23.73
C GLU A 5 -8.64 30.95 22.80
N THR A 6 -9.29 29.79 22.68
CA THR A 6 -9.12 28.95 21.48
C THR A 6 -9.73 29.71 20.32
N ARG A 7 -8.98 30.68 19.77
CA ARG A 7 -9.35 31.40 18.55
C ARG A 7 -9.47 30.37 17.44
N PHE A 8 -10.71 30.08 17.04
CA PHE A 8 -10.99 29.23 15.91
C PHE A 8 -10.20 29.71 14.69
N ARG A 9 -9.31 28.86 14.18
CA ARG A 9 -8.54 29.13 12.96
C ARG A 9 -9.19 28.35 11.83
N PRO A 10 -9.87 29.01 10.88
CA PRO A 10 -10.53 28.30 9.78
C PRO A 10 -9.49 27.61 8.90
N ALA A 11 -9.80 26.40 8.44
CA ALA A 11 -8.97 25.66 7.49
C ALA A 11 -8.69 26.49 6.23
N SER A 12 -7.50 26.32 5.64
CA SER A 12 -7.14 26.99 4.40
C SER A 12 -8.01 26.50 3.25
N THR A 13 -8.14 27.32 2.20
CA THR A 13 -8.85 26.93 0.96
C THR A 13 -8.28 25.63 0.39
N GLU A 14 -6.96 25.47 0.42
CA GLU A 14 -6.31 24.25 -0.07
C GLU A 14 -6.71 23.01 0.76
N GLN A 15 -6.69 23.11 2.09
CA GLN A 15 -7.13 22.01 2.96
C GLN A 15 -8.60 21.64 2.72
N LYS A 16 -9.46 22.66 2.57
CA LYS A 16 -10.87 22.46 2.22
C LYS A 16 -11.02 21.78 0.86
N ASN A 17 -10.25 22.19 -0.14
CA ASN A 17 -10.27 21.59 -1.47
C ASN A 17 -9.88 20.10 -1.43
N TYR A 18 -8.86 19.73 -0.66
CA TYR A 18 -8.49 18.32 -0.51
C TYR A 18 -9.56 17.49 0.21
N ILE A 19 -10.30 18.08 1.16
CA ILE A 19 -11.32 17.36 1.92
C ILE A 19 -12.65 17.28 1.17
N TYR A 20 -13.13 18.39 0.62
CA TYR A 20 -14.48 18.55 0.05
C TYR A 20 -14.52 18.50 -1.49
N GLY A 21 -13.37 18.55 -2.16
CA GLY A 21 -13.28 18.66 -3.61
C GLY A 21 -13.27 20.12 -4.09
N TYR A 22 -12.90 20.32 -5.34
CA TYR A 22 -12.83 21.65 -5.97
C TYR A 22 -12.96 21.57 -7.48
N ARG A 23 -13.37 22.66 -8.14
CA ARG A 23 -13.25 22.79 -9.59
C ARG A 23 -11.87 23.30 -9.97
N ASN A 24 -11.19 22.60 -10.88
CA ASN A 24 -9.90 23.02 -11.38
C ASN A 24 -10.02 24.15 -12.42
N LYS A 25 -8.89 24.65 -12.93
CA LYS A 25 -8.86 25.73 -13.94
C LYS A 25 -9.49 25.35 -15.29
N LYS A 26 -9.75 24.07 -15.54
CA LYS A 26 -10.44 23.54 -16.72
C LYS A 26 -11.92 23.27 -16.46
N ASP A 27 -12.44 23.75 -15.32
CA ASP A 27 -13.81 23.53 -14.85
C ASP A 27 -14.14 22.06 -14.54
N GLU A 28 -13.13 21.20 -14.41
CA GLU A 28 -13.32 19.79 -14.05
C GLU A 28 -13.43 19.64 -12.53
N TRP A 29 -14.35 18.81 -12.07
CA TRP A 29 -14.53 18.50 -10.65
C TRP A 29 -13.46 17.53 -10.15
N CYS A 30 -12.57 18.02 -9.29
CA CYS A 30 -11.58 17.24 -8.57
C CYS A 30 -12.18 16.77 -7.23
N LYS A 31 -12.43 15.46 -7.11
CA LYS A 31 -13.05 14.88 -5.92
C LYS A 31 -12.17 15.01 -4.67
N GLY A 32 -12.80 15.35 -3.54
CA GLY A 32 -12.16 15.38 -2.23
C GLY A 32 -12.19 14.05 -1.48
N ILE A 33 -11.58 14.03 -0.29
CA ILE A 33 -11.61 12.89 0.65
C ILE A 33 -13.04 12.41 0.92
N ILE A 34 -13.98 13.34 1.18
CA ILE A 34 -15.36 12.96 1.52
C ILE A 34 -16.06 12.23 0.39
N GLU A 35 -15.65 12.45 -0.85
CA GLU A 35 -16.21 11.84 -2.07
C GLU A 35 -15.52 10.54 -2.46
N SER A 36 -14.54 10.09 -1.67
CA SER A 36 -13.93 8.78 -1.86
C SER A 36 -14.97 7.67 -1.70
N ARG A 37 -14.89 6.67 -2.57
CA ARG A 37 -15.65 5.41 -2.48
C ARG A 37 -15.34 4.58 -1.23
N TYR A 38 -14.24 4.90 -0.53
CA TYR A 38 -13.82 4.25 0.71
C TYR A 38 -14.17 5.05 1.98
N MET A 39 -14.75 6.24 1.81
CA MET A 39 -15.20 7.07 2.94
C MET A 39 -16.54 6.55 3.43
N GLU A 40 -16.67 6.31 4.73
CA GLU A 40 -17.96 5.91 5.30
C GLU A 40 -18.89 7.12 5.47
N THR A 41 -20.19 6.85 5.45
CA THR A 41 -21.21 7.90 5.62
C THR A 41 -21.14 8.54 7.02
N SER A 42 -20.82 7.75 8.04
CA SER A 42 -20.56 8.18 9.42
C SER A 42 -19.41 9.19 9.49
N GLU A 43 -18.29 8.87 8.86
CA GLU A 43 -17.07 9.69 8.86
C GLU A 43 -17.28 11.01 8.11
N ARG A 44 -18.02 10.97 6.98
CA ARG A 44 -18.41 12.18 6.26
C ARG A 44 -19.22 13.13 7.16
N ARG A 45 -20.12 12.59 7.99
CA ARG A 45 -20.89 13.40 8.97
C ARG A 45 -20.00 13.99 10.06
N GLU A 46 -18.98 13.26 10.50
CA GLU A 46 -18.04 13.70 11.54
C GLU A 46 -17.10 14.83 11.06
N ILE A 47 -16.71 14.80 9.78
CA ILE A 47 -15.96 15.87 9.12
C ILE A 47 -16.77 17.17 9.14
N GLY A 48 -18.06 17.09 8.81
CA GLY A 48 -19.02 18.19 8.97
C GLY A 48 -18.97 19.24 7.87
N ASP A 49 -19.25 20.49 8.24
CA ASP A 49 -19.39 21.61 7.30
C ASP A 49 -18.01 22.27 7.01
N PRO A 50 -17.68 22.58 5.73
CA PRO A 50 -16.43 23.26 5.36
C PRO A 50 -16.21 24.60 6.05
N ASN A 51 -17.27 25.31 6.43
CA ASN A 51 -17.19 26.59 7.14
C ASN A 51 -16.85 26.44 8.62
N LYS A 52 -17.12 25.26 9.19
CA LYS A 52 -16.85 24.94 10.60
C LYS A 52 -15.55 24.15 10.78
N LEU A 53 -14.83 23.87 9.69
CA LEU A 53 -13.59 23.12 9.73
C LEU A 53 -12.42 24.02 10.15
N SER A 54 -11.75 23.68 11.26
CA SER A 54 -10.53 24.35 11.69
C SER A 54 -9.29 23.79 10.99
N VAL A 55 -8.18 24.54 11.00
CA VAL A 55 -6.88 24.11 10.44
C VAL A 55 -6.41 22.81 11.10
N GLU A 56 -6.56 22.70 12.42
CA GLU A 56 -6.13 21.54 13.21
C GLU A 56 -6.94 20.30 12.81
N LYS A 57 -8.26 20.41 12.81
CA LYS A 57 -9.15 19.31 12.42
C LYS A 57 -8.96 18.93 10.94
N ALA A 58 -8.68 19.90 10.07
CA ALA A 58 -8.35 19.62 8.68
C ALA A 58 -7.06 18.81 8.56
N ASN A 59 -6.00 19.22 9.25
CA ASN A 59 -4.72 18.50 9.26
C ASN A 59 -4.87 17.07 9.80
N GLU A 60 -5.62 16.90 10.89
CA GLU A 60 -5.92 15.58 11.45
C GLU A 60 -6.60 14.68 10.41
N LYS A 61 -7.63 15.18 9.72
CA LYS A 61 -8.35 14.40 8.70
C LYS A 61 -7.49 14.11 7.47
N LEU A 62 -6.67 15.06 7.02
CA LEU A 62 -5.72 14.85 5.92
C LEU A 62 -4.67 13.80 6.28
N LEU A 63 -4.09 13.90 7.47
CA LEU A 63 -3.07 12.99 7.97
C LEU A 63 -3.62 11.58 8.19
N TRP A 64 -4.81 11.48 8.78
CA TRP A 64 -5.50 10.19 8.94
C TRP A 64 -5.78 9.53 7.60
N TRP A 65 -6.33 10.27 6.64
CA TRP A 65 -6.75 9.70 5.37
C TRP A 65 -5.58 9.33 4.44
N TRP A 66 -4.58 10.21 4.32
CA TRP A 66 -3.46 10.05 3.38
C TRP A 66 -2.19 9.53 4.04
N GLY A 67 -2.01 9.72 5.35
CA GLY A 67 -0.74 9.46 6.04
C GLY A 67 0.27 10.60 5.87
N PRO A 68 1.33 10.64 6.69
CA PRO A 68 2.37 11.67 6.61
C PRO A 68 3.15 11.62 5.29
N ASP A 69 3.20 10.45 4.66
CA ASP A 69 3.88 10.17 3.39
C ASP A 69 2.92 10.13 2.19
N LYS A 70 1.62 10.42 2.41
CA LYS A 70 0.53 10.32 1.42
C LYS A 70 0.31 8.93 0.82
N LYS A 71 0.87 7.88 1.42
CA LYS A 71 0.80 6.49 0.93
C LYS A 71 0.28 5.50 1.96
N THR A 72 0.39 5.81 3.25
CA THR A 72 0.12 4.87 4.35
C THR A 72 -1.15 5.17 5.16
N GLY A 73 -1.90 6.19 4.77
CA GLY A 73 -3.14 6.57 5.47
C GLY A 73 -4.28 5.56 5.33
N GLU A 74 -5.40 5.86 5.98
CA GLU A 74 -6.59 5.02 6.06
C GLU A 74 -7.11 4.59 4.68
N ARG A 75 -7.00 5.47 3.68
CA ARG A 75 -7.39 5.15 2.31
C ARG A 75 -6.68 3.90 1.79
N ALA A 76 -5.37 3.82 1.99
CA ALA A 76 -4.55 2.73 1.47
C ALA A 76 -4.86 1.40 2.18
N LYS A 77 -5.24 1.44 3.47
CA LYS A 77 -5.68 0.26 4.20
C LYS A 77 -7.00 -0.28 3.64
N ARG A 78 -7.99 0.60 3.45
CA ARG A 78 -9.30 0.21 2.93
C ARG A 78 -9.28 -0.25 1.48
N GLU A 79 -8.40 0.34 0.67
CA GLU A 79 -8.14 -0.11 -0.70
C GLU A 79 -7.65 -1.57 -0.73
N LYS A 80 -6.90 -2.01 0.28
CA LYS A 80 -6.43 -3.40 0.42
C LYS A 80 -7.48 -4.33 1.01
N GLU A 81 -8.20 -3.88 2.04
CA GLU A 81 -9.14 -4.72 2.80
C GLU A 81 -10.48 -4.94 2.05
N ALA A 82 -10.91 -3.96 1.26
CA ALA A 82 -12.21 -3.98 0.60
C ALA A 82 -12.14 -3.28 -0.76
N PRO A 83 -11.40 -3.83 -1.74
CA PRO A 83 -11.18 -3.20 -3.04
C PRO A 83 -12.50 -2.87 -3.74
N ARG A 84 -12.58 -1.66 -4.30
CA ARG A 84 -13.78 -1.15 -4.99
C ARG A 84 -13.47 -0.70 -6.40
N ASP A 85 -14.39 -0.97 -7.32
CA ASP A 85 -14.32 -0.53 -8.71
C ASP A 85 -14.54 1.00 -8.81
N LYS A 86 -14.45 1.54 -10.03
CA LYS A 86 -14.61 2.99 -10.28
C LYS A 86 -15.99 3.51 -9.89
N ASP A 87 -16.99 2.64 -9.87
CA ASP A 87 -18.38 2.94 -9.54
C ASP A 87 -18.67 2.79 -8.04
N GLY A 88 -17.70 2.30 -7.27
CA GLY A 88 -17.77 2.14 -5.82
C GLY A 88 -18.37 0.81 -5.37
N ASN A 89 -18.64 -0.11 -6.29
CA ASN A 89 -19.05 -1.47 -5.96
C ASN A 89 -17.86 -2.22 -5.38
N LEU A 90 -18.12 -3.11 -4.42
CA LEU A 90 -17.13 -4.09 -4.01
C LEU A 90 -16.72 -4.88 -5.24
N ILE A 91 -15.42 -5.01 -5.45
CA ILE A 91 -14.92 -5.95 -6.46
C ILE A 91 -15.07 -7.33 -5.81
N ASP A 92 -16.22 -7.96 -6.05
CA ASP A 92 -16.64 -9.24 -5.44
C ASP A 92 -15.82 -10.45 -5.92
N GLU A 93 -14.71 -10.25 -6.65
CA GLU A 93 -13.73 -11.31 -6.95
C GLU A 93 -13.13 -11.97 -5.68
N ILE A 94 -13.45 -11.47 -4.48
CA ILE A 94 -12.98 -12.00 -3.20
C ILE A 94 -14.07 -12.76 -2.41
N LYS A 95 -15.39 -12.62 -2.67
CA LYS A 95 -16.39 -13.11 -1.71
C LYS A 95 -17.49 -14.08 -2.17
N GLU A 96 -17.93 -14.17 -3.43
CA GLU A 96 -19.07 -15.07 -3.74
C GLU A 96 -18.97 -15.96 -4.98
N SER A 97 -17.85 -15.98 -5.71
CA SER A 97 -17.61 -16.99 -6.74
C SER A 97 -16.31 -17.74 -6.49
N GLY A 98 -16.41 -19.01 -6.12
CA GLY A 98 -15.40 -19.96 -6.54
C GLY A 98 -15.22 -19.83 -8.06
N GLY A 99 -14.05 -19.37 -8.49
CA GLY A 99 -13.67 -19.37 -9.90
C GLY A 99 -13.29 -17.99 -10.46
N LEU A 100 -12.12 -17.47 -10.07
CA LEU A 100 -11.27 -16.78 -11.04
C LEU A 100 -10.51 -17.85 -11.83
N VAL A 101 -10.99 -18.16 -13.03
CA VAL A 101 -10.14 -18.79 -14.04
C VAL A 101 -9.46 -17.67 -14.81
N LYS A 102 -8.19 -17.45 -14.51
CA LYS A 102 -7.23 -17.09 -15.54
C LYS A 102 -5.96 -17.87 -15.30
N GLY A 103 -5.78 -18.89 -16.14
CA GLY A 103 -4.57 -19.68 -16.38
C GLY A 103 -3.57 -19.78 -15.23
N ASP A 104 -3.54 -20.97 -14.63
CA ASP A 104 -2.49 -21.50 -13.74
C ASP A 104 -2.37 -20.91 -12.32
N LYS A 105 -3.24 -21.44 -11.45
CA LYS A 105 -2.98 -21.91 -10.07
C LYS A 105 -1.66 -21.49 -9.41
N THR A 106 -1.47 -20.20 -9.18
CA THR A 106 -0.50 -19.73 -8.18
C THR A 106 -1.30 -18.94 -7.17
N SER A 107 -1.52 -19.51 -5.97
CA SER A 107 -2.39 -18.85 -4.99
C SER A 107 -1.81 -17.48 -4.64
N LEU A 108 -2.62 -16.54 -4.16
CA LEU A 108 -2.17 -15.20 -3.77
C LEU A 108 -0.97 -15.24 -2.80
N VAL A 109 -0.88 -16.30 -1.99
CA VAL A 109 0.27 -16.59 -1.12
C VAL A 109 1.55 -16.81 -1.94
N LYS A 110 1.43 -17.48 -3.08
CA LYS A 110 2.51 -17.72 -4.02
C LYS A 110 3.01 -16.43 -4.67
N GLU A 111 2.10 -15.54 -5.08
CA GLU A 111 2.47 -14.23 -5.65
C GLU A 111 3.19 -13.35 -4.62
N ASP A 112 2.66 -13.28 -3.39
CA ASP A 112 3.31 -12.57 -2.29
C ASP A 112 4.71 -13.17 -1.97
N LEU A 113 4.84 -14.50 -2.01
CA LEU A 113 6.12 -15.18 -1.80
C LEU A 113 7.12 -14.87 -2.93
N VAL A 114 6.67 -14.85 -4.19
CA VAL A 114 7.52 -14.51 -5.34
C VAL A 114 8.04 -13.08 -5.22
N ASP A 115 7.18 -12.13 -4.84
CA ASP A 115 7.58 -10.72 -4.67
C ASP A 115 8.57 -10.54 -3.52
N GLU A 116 8.35 -11.21 -2.40
CA GLU A 116 9.28 -11.18 -1.26
C GLU A 116 10.65 -11.80 -1.64
N ILE A 117 10.66 -12.95 -2.30
CA ILE A 117 11.91 -13.59 -2.74
C ILE A 117 12.65 -12.69 -3.74
N ASN A 118 11.95 -12.04 -4.66
CA ASN A 118 12.55 -11.09 -5.60
C ASN A 118 13.11 -9.84 -4.92
N ALA A 119 12.52 -9.39 -3.80
CA ALA A 119 13.12 -8.36 -2.96
C ALA A 119 14.45 -8.85 -2.35
N TRP A 120 14.46 -10.04 -1.74
CA TRP A 120 15.68 -10.62 -1.17
C TRP A 120 16.76 -10.91 -2.21
N ARG A 121 16.40 -11.36 -3.42
CA ARG A 121 17.34 -11.55 -4.54
C ARG A 121 18.05 -10.25 -4.91
N ARG A 122 17.36 -9.11 -4.85
CA ARG A 122 17.94 -7.79 -5.10
C ARG A 122 18.92 -7.39 -4.01
N GLU A 123 18.54 -7.58 -2.75
CA GLU A 123 19.40 -7.27 -1.60
C GLU A 123 20.67 -8.14 -1.54
N ASN A 124 20.56 -9.39 -1.99
CA ASN A 124 21.65 -10.37 -1.99
C ASN A 124 22.45 -10.45 -3.32
N PHE A 125 22.19 -9.56 -4.28
CA PHE A 125 22.85 -9.56 -5.60
C PHE A 125 22.70 -10.90 -6.37
N LEU A 126 21.54 -11.55 -6.23
CA LEU A 126 21.11 -12.78 -6.91
C LEU A 126 20.00 -12.50 -7.96
N ILE A 127 20.04 -11.33 -8.58
CA ILE A 127 19.04 -10.91 -9.59
C ILE A 127 19.16 -11.75 -10.87
N ASP A 128 20.36 -12.24 -11.20
CA ASP A 128 20.59 -13.12 -12.33
C ASP A 128 20.06 -14.53 -12.03
N ASP A 129 19.17 -15.04 -12.89
CA ASP A 129 18.53 -16.35 -12.73
C ASP A 129 19.53 -17.51 -12.75
N LYS A 130 20.60 -17.45 -13.56
CA LYS A 130 21.64 -18.48 -13.56
C LYS A 130 22.43 -18.46 -12.27
N LYS A 131 22.80 -17.27 -11.79
CA LYS A 131 23.53 -17.12 -10.53
C LYS A 131 22.68 -17.56 -9.33
N PHE A 132 21.38 -17.27 -9.36
CA PHE A 132 20.42 -17.72 -8.36
C PHE A 132 20.31 -19.25 -8.34
N GLU A 133 20.19 -19.87 -9.52
CA GLU A 133 20.14 -21.32 -9.66
C GLU A 133 21.44 -22.01 -9.22
N GLU A 134 22.61 -21.44 -9.54
CA GLU A 134 23.91 -21.93 -9.11
C GLU A 134 24.13 -21.84 -7.59
N GLU A 135 23.67 -20.76 -6.95
CA GLU A 135 23.92 -20.52 -5.52
C GLU A 135 22.87 -21.16 -4.59
N LEU A 136 21.61 -21.28 -5.02
CA LEU A 136 20.52 -21.80 -4.19
C LEU A 136 19.95 -23.14 -4.67
N GLY A 137 20.26 -23.57 -5.90
CA GLY A 137 19.79 -24.85 -6.45
C GLY A 137 18.32 -24.86 -6.86
N TYR A 138 17.70 -23.68 -7.00
CA TYR A 138 16.30 -23.52 -7.43
C TYR A 138 16.22 -22.69 -8.71
N SER A 139 15.22 -22.99 -9.54
CA SER A 139 14.98 -22.23 -10.77
C SER A 139 14.75 -20.74 -10.48
N GLY A 140 15.35 -19.86 -11.28
CA GLY A 140 15.08 -18.42 -11.24
C GLY A 140 13.65 -18.05 -11.67
N ASP A 141 12.94 -18.97 -12.33
CA ASP A 141 11.55 -18.82 -12.74
C ASP A 141 10.59 -19.19 -11.58
N LEU A 142 10.51 -18.29 -10.61
CA LEU A 142 9.80 -18.48 -9.34
C LEU A 142 8.30 -18.77 -9.54
N GLU A 143 7.70 -18.26 -10.62
CA GLU A 143 6.29 -18.48 -10.96
C GLU A 143 5.98 -19.96 -11.24
N LYS A 144 6.98 -20.76 -11.65
CA LYS A 144 6.83 -22.20 -11.91
C LYS A 144 7.05 -23.09 -10.69
N LEU A 145 7.54 -22.53 -9.58
CA LEU A 145 7.88 -23.30 -8.38
C LEU A 145 6.67 -23.56 -7.49
N SER A 146 6.68 -24.63 -6.69
CA SER A 146 5.59 -24.86 -5.72
C SER A 146 5.65 -23.84 -4.57
N GLU A 147 4.53 -23.61 -3.87
CA GLU A 147 4.51 -22.73 -2.69
C GLU A 147 5.44 -23.21 -1.57
N GLU A 148 5.55 -24.53 -1.38
CA GLU A 148 6.50 -25.12 -0.42
C GLU A 148 7.95 -24.80 -0.78
N ASP A 149 8.28 -24.82 -2.07
CA ASP A 149 9.63 -24.49 -2.53
C ASP A 149 9.90 -22.99 -2.41
N LEU A 150 8.90 -22.15 -2.67
CA LEU A 150 9.01 -20.70 -2.47
C LEU A 150 9.19 -20.34 -0.98
N LEU A 151 8.53 -21.04 -0.06
CA LEU A 151 8.76 -20.87 1.38
C LEU A 151 10.20 -21.27 1.78
N LYS A 152 10.72 -22.39 1.26
CA LYS A 152 12.11 -22.81 1.49
C LYS A 152 13.09 -21.79 0.92
N ILE A 153 12.84 -21.28 -0.28
CA ILE A 153 13.67 -20.26 -0.93
C ILE A 153 13.65 -18.96 -0.14
N LYS A 154 12.49 -18.53 0.35
CA LYS A 154 12.35 -17.34 1.19
C LYS A 154 13.20 -17.46 2.46
N ASP A 155 13.14 -18.59 3.16
CA ASP A 155 13.98 -18.82 4.34
C ASP A 155 15.47 -18.87 3.98
N LEU A 156 15.84 -19.53 2.87
CA LEU A 156 17.22 -19.58 2.40
C LEU A 156 17.76 -18.18 2.04
N THR A 157 16.99 -17.38 1.29
CA THR A 157 17.38 -16.03 0.85
C THR A 157 17.41 -15.01 1.99
N LYS A 158 16.52 -15.12 2.97
CA LYS A 158 16.53 -14.30 4.19
C LYS A 158 17.80 -14.51 5.03
N HIS A 159 18.36 -15.72 5.00
CA HIS A 159 19.58 -16.09 5.72
C HIS A 159 20.81 -16.22 4.80
N TYR A 160 20.66 -15.90 3.51
CA TYR A 160 21.73 -15.99 2.53
C TYR A 160 22.67 -14.80 2.69
N HIS A 161 23.92 -15.10 3.02
CA HIS A 161 24.99 -14.12 2.98
C HIS A 161 25.82 -14.35 1.72
N PRO A 162 25.85 -13.40 0.76
CA PRO A 162 26.63 -13.58 -0.45
C PRO A 162 28.10 -13.80 -0.09
N LYS A 163 28.77 -14.76 -0.73
CA LYS A 163 30.20 -15.08 -0.49
C LYS A 163 31.12 -13.85 -0.61
N SER A 164 30.71 -12.83 -1.36
CA SER A 164 31.40 -11.54 -1.46
C SER A 164 31.31 -10.64 -0.22
N TRP A 165 30.45 -10.97 0.76
CA TRP A 165 30.39 -10.32 2.08
C TRP A 165 31.44 -10.90 3.05
N ASN A 166 31.89 -12.14 2.82
CA ASN A 166 33.17 -12.56 3.38
C ASN A 166 34.28 -11.85 2.60
N GLY A 167 34.45 -10.56 2.89
CA GLY A 167 35.75 -9.94 2.79
C GLY A 167 36.70 -10.83 3.58
N ASP A 168 37.63 -11.45 2.87
CA ASP A 168 38.97 -11.76 3.35
C ASP A 168 39.07 -11.99 4.86
N LYS A 169 38.56 -13.14 5.32
CA LYS A 169 39.05 -13.76 6.55
C LYS A 169 39.54 -15.16 6.23
N GLY A 170 40.57 -15.21 5.41
CA GLY A 170 41.26 -16.45 5.14
C GLY A 170 42.38 -16.32 4.12
N SER A 171 43.42 -15.53 4.41
CA SER A 171 44.83 -15.89 4.16
C SER A 171 45.80 -14.76 4.50
N LYS A 172 46.18 -14.66 5.78
CA LYS A 172 47.56 -14.81 6.25
C LYS A 172 47.61 -14.83 7.77
#